data_AF-Q89BU6-F1
#
_entry.id   AF-Q89BU6-F1
#
_cell.length_a   1.000
_cell.length_b   1.000
_cell.length_c   1.000
_cell.angle_alpha   90.00
_cell.angle_beta   90.00
_cell.angle_gamma   90.00
#
_symmetry.space_group_name_H-M   'P 1'
#
loop_
_entity.id
_entity.type
_entity.pdbx_description
1 polymer ?
#
loop_
_entity_poly.entity_id
_entity_poly.type
_entity_poly.pdbx_seq_one_letter_code
_entity_poly.pdbx_strand_id
1 'polypeptide(L)' 'MEEKAWACPANSRKSQCERGILGYRRGPRGFEVLLVHPGGPFWRNMDEGAWSIPKGEIDGSAEERAHR' A
#
# COMPACT_ATOMS: atom_id res chain seq x y z
N MET A 1 23.95 17.98 -8.35
CA MET A 1 23.03 17.88 -7.19
C MET A 1 21.76 17.29 -7.77
N GLU A 2 21.62 15.98 -7.68
CA GLU A 2 20.67 15.23 -8.52
C GLU A 2 19.44 14.84 -7.71
N GLU A 3 18.30 15.37 -8.12
CA GLU A 3 17.02 15.18 -7.46
C GLU A 3 16.41 13.86 -7.97
N LYS A 4 16.66 12.76 -7.25
CA LYS A 4 16.00 11.48 -7.54
C LYS A 4 14.55 11.50 -7.04
N ALA A 5 13.69 12.20 -7.78
CA ALA A 5 12.25 12.03 -7.64
C ALA A 5 11.85 10.69 -8.27
N TRP A 6 11.46 9.73 -7.44
CA TRP A 6 10.75 8.52 -7.89
C TRP A 6 9.33 8.92 -8.31
N ALA A 7 9.18 9.48 -9.50
CA ALA A 7 7.89 9.74 -10.11
C ALA A 7 7.53 8.57 -11.03
N CYS A 8 6.32 8.01 -10.90
CA CYS A 8 5.84 7.05 -11.89
C CYS A 8 5.66 7.80 -13.23
N PRO A 9 6.23 7.29 -14.33
CA PRO A 9 6.14 7.97 -15.62
C PRO A 9 4.69 8.03 -16.08
N ALA A 10 4.24 9.23 -16.45
CA ALA A 10 2.86 9.54 -16.79
C ALA A 10 2.34 8.92 -18.12
N ASN A 11 3.17 8.12 -18.83
CA ASN A 11 2.86 7.67 -20.19
C ASN A 11 2.64 6.15 -20.36
N SER A 12 2.34 5.42 -19.28
CA SER A 12 1.76 4.09 -19.37
C SER A 12 0.26 4.20 -19.11
N ARG A 13 -0.59 3.65 -19.97
CA ARG A 13 -2.07 3.72 -19.88
C ARG A 13 -2.67 3.20 -18.55
N LYS A 14 -1.85 2.63 -17.65
CA LYS A 14 -2.17 2.17 -16.29
C LYS A 14 -0.93 2.24 -15.36
N SER A 15 -0.14 3.31 -15.35
CA SER A 15 0.90 3.48 -14.31
C SER A 15 0.28 3.94 -12.99
N GLN A 16 -0.41 3.02 -12.29
CA GLN A 16 -0.88 3.27 -10.92
C GLN A 16 0.31 3.19 -9.96
N CYS A 17 0.65 4.33 -9.37
CA CYS A 17 1.57 4.34 -8.24
C CYS A 17 0.82 3.80 -7.02
N GLU A 18 1.36 2.75 -6.41
CA GLU A 18 0.89 2.29 -5.11
C GLU A 18 1.64 3.02 -3.98
N ARG A 19 0.96 3.36 -2.89
CA ARG A 19 1.60 3.71 -1.61
C ARG A 19 1.20 2.69 -0.56
N GLY A 20 2.19 2.09 0.10
CA GLY A 20 1.97 1.24 1.26
C GLY A 20 1.92 2.04 2.56
N ILE A 21 1.07 1.62 3.51
CA ILE A 21 1.09 2.11 4.89
C ILE A 21 1.57 0.96 5.78
N LEU A 22 2.65 1.19 6.53
CA LEU A 22 3.15 0.25 7.52
C LEU A 22 2.75 0.72 8.92
N GLY A 23 1.66 0.17 9.44
CA GLY A 23 1.29 0.33 10.85
C GLY A 23 2.19 -0.54 11.72
N TYR A 24 2.79 0.04 12.75
CA TYR A 24 3.56 -0.70 13.74
C TYR A 24 3.29 -0.20 15.16
N ARG A 25 3.52 -1.06 16.15
CA ARG A 25 3.55 -0.70 17.57
C ARG A 25 4.68 -1.43 18.27
N ARG A 26 5.13 -0.90 19.42
CA ARG A 26 6.02 -1.63 20.32
C ARG A 26 5.17 -2.47 21.27
N GLY A 27 5.36 -3.78 21.22
CA GLY A 27 4.75 -4.73 22.13
C GLY A 27 5.77 -5.32 23.11
N PRO A 28 5.32 -6.25 23.97
CA PRO A 28 6.17 -6.88 24.99
C PRO A 28 7.35 -7.67 24.40
N ARG A 29 7.27 -8.08 23.13
CA ARG A 29 8.27 -8.91 22.44
C ARG A 29 9.03 -8.16 21.34
N GLY A 30 8.84 -6.85 21.21
CA GLY A 30 9.47 -6.04 20.16
C GLY A 30 8.46 -5.33 19.26
N PHE A 31 8.86 -5.03 18.01
CA PHE A 31 7.97 -4.38 17.05
C PHE A 31 6.93 -5.38 16.51
N GLU A 32 5.68 -4.97 16.54
CA GLU A 32 4.56 -5.69 15.95
C GLU A 32 4.01 -4.86 14.79
N VAL A 33 3.76 -5.51 13.65
CA VAL A 33 3.31 -4.85 12.41
C VAL A 33 1.89 -5.28 12.06
N LEU A 34 1.12 -4.38 11.47
CA LEU A 34 -0.22 -4.67 10.98
C LEU A 34 -0.14 -5.31 9.59
N LEU A 35 -0.60 -6.55 9.48
CA LEU A 35 -0.75 -7.28 8.21
C LEU A 35 -2.22 -7.53 7.93
N VAL A 36 -2.58 -7.52 6.65
CA VAL A 36 -3.93 -7.81 6.16
C VAL A 36 -3.94 -9.21 5.56
N HIS A 37 -4.89 -10.01 6.02
CA HIS A 37 -5.24 -11.27 5.37
C HIS A 37 -6.38 -11.04 4.38
N PRO A 38 -6.20 -11.25 3.06
CA PRO A 38 -7.27 -11.11 2.11
C PRO A 38 -8.35 -12.17 2.38
N GLY A 39 -9.60 -11.73 2.44
CA GLY A 39 -10.75 -12.62 2.64
C GLY A 39 -11.39 -13.06 1.32
N GLY A 40 -12.44 -13.88 1.44
CA GLY A 40 -13.31 -14.26 0.32
C GLY A 40 -13.11 -15.69 -0.18
N PRO A 41 -13.98 -16.17 -1.09
CA PRO A 41 -14.00 -17.57 -1.52
C PRO A 41 -12.69 -18.05 -2.16
N PHE A 42 -11.94 -17.12 -2.77
CA PHE A 42 -10.65 -17.41 -3.41
C PHE A 42 -9.54 -17.71 -2.39
N TRP A 43 -9.53 -17.05 -1.22
CA TRP A 43 -8.47 -17.16 -0.21
C TRP A 43 -8.82 -18.09 0.96
N ARG A 44 -9.95 -18.82 0.87
CA ARG A 44 -10.52 -19.60 1.98
C ARG A 44 -9.58 -20.67 2.57
N ASN A 45 -8.63 -21.18 1.79
CA ASN A 45 -7.68 -22.22 2.23
C ASN A 45 -6.21 -21.75 2.14
N MET A 46 -5.97 -20.44 2.02
CA MET A 46 -4.64 -19.86 1.88
C MET A 46 -4.36 -18.97 3.06
N ASP A 47 -4.06 -19.57 4.21
CA ASP A 47 -3.65 -18.84 5.42
C ASP A 47 -2.14 -18.57 5.45
N GLU A 48 -1.34 -19.49 4.91
CA GLU A 48 0.11 -19.32 4.80
C GLU A 48 0.46 -18.54 3.53
N GLY A 49 1.23 -17.46 3.69
CA GLY A 49 1.75 -16.65 2.58
C GLY A 49 0.77 -15.65 1.95
N ALA A 50 -0.51 -15.63 2.35
CA ALA A 50 -1.50 -14.67 1.84
C ALA A 50 -1.44 -13.29 2.53
N TRP A 51 -0.62 -13.13 3.55
CA TRP A 51 -0.51 -11.89 4.33
C TRP A 51 0.16 -10.78 3.52
N SER A 52 -0.40 -9.56 3.59
CA SER A 52 0.13 -8.40 2.86
C SER A 52 0.17 -7.14 3.73
N ILE A 53 1.03 -6.18 3.35
CA ILE A 53 1.02 -4.83 3.94
C ILE A 53 -0.16 -4.06 3.31
N PRO A 54 -0.97 -3.33 4.11
CA PRO A 54 -2.00 -2.46 3.55
C PRO A 54 -1.41 -1.47 2.54
N LYS A 55 -1.94 -1.46 1.31
CA LYS A 55 -1.57 -0.50 0.28
C LYS A 55 -2.80 0.21 -0.26
N GLY A 56 -2.61 1.47 -0.65
CA GLY A 56 -3.58 2.28 -1.36
C GLY A 56 -3.05 2.65 -2.75
N GLU A 57 -4.00 2.89 -3.63
CA GLU A 57 -3.77 3.36 -4.99
C GLU A 57 -3.69 4.89 -5.01
N ILE A 58 -2.75 5.46 -5.77
CA ILE A 58 -2.80 6.87 -6.11
C ILE A 58 -3.47 6.98 -7.48
N ASP A 59 -4.69 7.49 -7.48
CA ASP A 59 -5.28 8.02 -8.70
C ASP A 59 -4.77 9.45 -8.93
N GLY A 60 -4.19 9.71 -10.11
CA GLY A 60 -3.74 11.05 -10.51
C GLY A 60 -4.87 12.08 -10.69
N SER A 61 -6.12 11.71 -10.38
CA SER A 61 -7.28 12.61 -10.33
C SER A 61 -7.66 13.03 -8.90
N ALA A 62 -7.00 12.48 -7.88
CA ALA A 62 -7.35 12.69 -6.47
C ALA A 62 -6.76 13.98 -5.85
N GLU A 63 -6.26 14.92 -6.66
CA GLU A 63 -5.63 16.16 -6.17
C GLU A 63 -6.60 17.30 -5.80
N GLU A 64 -7.93 17.15 -5.90
CA GLU A 64 -8.85 18.30 -5.77
C GLU A 64 -9.85 18.27 -4.58
N ARG A 65 -9.76 17.34 -3.61
CA ARG A 65 -10.78 17.28 -2.53
C ARG A 65 -10.33 17.53 -1.09
N ALA A 66 -9.07 17.87 -0.84
CA ALA A 66 -8.58 18.10 0.52
C ALA A 66 -8.40 19.57 0.94
N HIS A 67 -8.68 20.54 0.05
CA HIS A 67 -8.56 21.99 0.33
C HIS A 67 -9.91 22.73 0.22
N ARG A 68 -10.98 22.18 0.80
CA ARG A 68 -12.20 22.93 1.09
C ARG A 68 -12.55 22.83 2.57
#